data_AF-A0A2V3IMC1-F1
#
_entry.id   AF-A0A2V3IMC1-F1
#
_cell.length_a   1.000
_cell.length_b   1.000
_cell.length_c   1.000
_cell.angle_alpha   90.00
_cell.angle_beta   90.00
_cell.angle_gamma   90.00
#
_symmetry.space_group_name_H-M   'P 1'
#
loop_
_entity.id
_entity.type
_entity.pdbx_description
1 polymer ?
#
loop_
_entity_poly.entity_id
_entity_poly.type
_entity_poly.pdbx_seq_one_letter_code
_entity_poly.pdbx_strand_id
1 'polypeptide(L)'
;MVTIALKAQYVSLIITIISFICEVIFIAALQTVNSIRECQLLKQKKQLRVRNYRHRAKIIALISALLFLGLEIIVSFFSDPVQLELFQSEPCVSVDNVLRLQGPQGEFREADFIEGKCQTLRGNFNYVRVGNVSLSDGQVRCSKKAAYFYDIVSASETKKLPVSTAEVSCKGETCVFVFEQQNSTYFSGALLPDIVAELRSGAVDTEMAFLKTELLFDSSEMLPVFAGRAVDAFLEQVNDPFELRRRVFLGSAKKNCPFVEEVIDGTSVPRQLLYSLLFAWIVALLFFVLCLVLRRKVFFDVGNPLHWAIQVQKRVDEAVKHDPVVTCATEDEALALYVSERGNKAEEEVEGEIPTA
;
A
#
# COMPACT_ATOMS: atom_id res chain seq x y z
N MET A 1 2.31 1.67 3.37
CA MET A 1 0.91 1.26 3.14
C MET A 1 0.86 -0.21 2.73
N VAL A 2 -0.29 -0.86 2.90
CA VAL A 2 -0.67 -2.12 2.21
C VAL A 2 -1.79 -1.76 1.24
N THR A 3 -1.68 -2.21 0.00
CA THR A 3 -2.74 -2.07 -1.01
C THR A 3 -3.50 -3.39 -1.14
N ILE A 4 -4.81 -3.33 -1.01
CA ILE A 4 -5.73 -4.45 -1.16
C ILE A 4 -6.48 -4.24 -2.47
N ALA A 5 -6.45 -5.23 -3.37
CA ALA A 5 -7.14 -5.20 -4.66
C ALA A 5 -8.66 -5.44 -4.52
N LEU A 6 -9.30 -4.69 -3.62
CA LEU A 6 -10.73 -4.69 -3.35
C LEU A 6 -11.18 -3.25 -3.14
N LYS A 7 -12.41 -2.94 -3.56
CA LYS A 7 -13.04 -1.64 -3.29
C LYS A 7 -13.11 -1.38 -1.79
N ALA A 8 -12.96 -0.10 -1.41
CA ALA A 8 -12.99 0.33 0.00
C ALA A 8 -14.25 -0.13 0.73
N GLN A 9 -15.39 -0.17 0.04
CA GLN A 9 -16.67 -0.68 0.58
C GLN A 9 -16.57 -2.15 1.02
N TYR A 10 -15.93 -3.01 0.23
CA TYR A 10 -15.76 -4.42 0.57
C TYR A 10 -14.76 -4.63 1.70
N VAL A 11 -13.64 -3.89 1.67
CA VAL A 11 -12.64 -3.95 2.74
C VAL A 11 -13.24 -3.51 4.07
N SER A 12 -13.97 -2.40 4.09
CA SER A 12 -14.68 -1.90 5.27
C SER A 12 -15.70 -2.91 5.77
N LEU A 13 -16.54 -3.48 4.89
CA LEU A 13 -17.53 -4.49 5.27
C LEU A 13 -16.89 -5.72 5.92
N ILE A 14 -15.81 -6.25 5.33
CA ILE A 14 -15.10 -7.42 5.87
C ILE A 14 -14.54 -7.10 7.26
N ILE A 15 -13.91 -5.94 7.43
CA ILE A 15 -13.35 -5.51 8.71
C ILE A 15 -14.46 -5.33 9.77
N THR A 16 -15.58 -4.73 9.41
CA THR A 16 -16.76 -4.58 10.28
C THR A 16 -17.32 -5.94 10.70
N ILE A 17 -17.50 -6.89 9.78
CA ILE A 17 -18.00 -8.24 10.12
C ILE A 17 -17.08 -8.95 11.11
N ILE A 18 -15.76 -8.93 10.85
CA ILE A 18 -14.78 -9.56 11.74
C ILE A 18 -14.76 -8.85 13.10
N SER A 19 -14.78 -7.51 13.10
CA SER A 19 -14.77 -6.71 14.33
C SER A 19 -16.02 -6.97 15.17
N PHE A 20 -17.19 -7.08 14.55
CA PHE A 20 -18.44 -7.44 15.22
C PHE A 20 -18.37 -8.84 15.86
N ILE A 21 -17.84 -9.84 15.14
CA ILE A 21 -17.66 -11.19 15.70
C ILE A 21 -16.72 -11.13 16.91
N CYS A 22 -15.61 -10.41 16.80
CA CYS A 22 -14.66 -10.21 17.90
C CYS A 22 -15.29 -9.45 19.08
N GLU A 23 -16.15 -8.47 18.84
CA GLU A 23 -16.88 -7.73 19.87
C GLU A 23 -17.79 -8.67 20.67
N VAL A 24 -18.60 -9.48 19.99
CA VAL A 24 -19.51 -10.45 20.64
C VAL A 24 -18.71 -11.44 21.49
N ILE A 25 -17.61 -11.96 20.95
CA ILE A 25 -16.70 -12.88 21.64
C ILE A 25 -16.08 -12.21 22.89
N PHE A 26 -15.65 -10.96 22.76
CA PHE A 26 -15.04 -10.20 23.86
C PHE A 26 -16.04 -9.89 24.98
N ILE A 27 -17.27 -9.48 24.63
CA ILE A 27 -18.36 -9.25 25.58
C ILE A 27 -18.68 -10.56 26.34
N ALA A 28 -18.80 -11.69 25.64
CA ALA A 28 -19.06 -12.98 26.26
C ALA A 28 -17.93 -13.39 27.24
N ALA A 29 -16.67 -13.12 26.89
CA ALA A 29 -15.53 -13.35 27.75
C ALA A 29 -15.58 -12.48 29.02
N LEU A 30 -15.84 -11.17 28.88
CA LEU A 30 -15.95 -10.25 30.01
C LEU A 30 -17.13 -10.60 30.94
N GLN A 31 -18.26 -11.04 30.39
CA GLN A 31 -19.38 -11.53 31.18
C GLN A 31 -18.99 -12.78 31.99
N THR A 32 -18.23 -13.71 31.38
CA THR A 32 -17.71 -14.89 32.09
C THR A 32 -16.80 -14.49 33.25
N VAL A 33 -15.91 -13.51 33.06
CA VAL A 33 -15.05 -12.99 34.14
C VAL A 33 -15.89 -12.36 35.26
N ASN A 34 -16.94 -11.61 34.91
CA ASN A 34 -17.86 -11.05 35.89
C ASN A 34 -18.54 -12.17 36.69
N SER A 35 -19.04 -13.23 36.04
CA SER A 35 -19.64 -14.37 36.73
C SER A 35 -18.63 -15.15 37.60
N ILE A 36 -17.37 -15.30 37.17
CA ILE A 36 -16.30 -15.89 38.01
C ILE A 36 -16.08 -15.07 39.29
N ARG A 37 -16.01 -13.74 39.16
CA ARG A 37 -15.82 -12.83 40.31
C ARG A 37 -16.99 -12.94 41.29
N GLU A 38 -18.22 -12.95 40.77
CA GLU A 38 -19.42 -13.10 41.59
C GLU A 38 -19.44 -14.47 42.31
N CYS A 39 -19.06 -15.56 41.63
CA CYS A 39 -18.87 -16.87 42.25
C CYS A 39 -17.84 -16.84 43.40
N GLN A 40 -16.73 -16.12 43.24
CA GLN A 40 -15.72 -15.98 44.29
C GLN A 40 -16.26 -15.20 45.50
N LEU A 41 -17.07 -14.16 45.27
CA LEU A 41 -17.73 -13.43 46.35
C LEU A 41 -18.70 -14.33 47.13
N LEU A 42 -19.48 -15.16 46.43
CA LEU A 42 -20.39 -16.12 47.06
C LEU A 42 -19.63 -17.18 47.86
N LYS A 43 -18.50 -17.69 47.36
CA LYS A 43 -17.63 -18.61 48.14
C LYS A 43 -17.09 -17.99 49.43
N GLN A 44 -16.91 -16.66 49.45
CA GLN A 44 -16.52 -15.91 50.65
C GLN A 44 -17.72 -15.58 51.56
N LYS A 45 -18.89 -16.20 51.34
CA LYS A 45 -20.15 -15.93 52.06
C LYS A 45 -20.59 -14.47 52.00
N LYS A 46 -20.15 -13.71 50.98
CA LYS A 46 -20.59 -12.33 50.76
C LYS A 46 -21.92 -12.31 50.01
N GLN A 47 -22.73 -11.30 50.31
CA GLN A 47 -24.01 -11.09 49.66
C GLN A 47 -23.82 -10.51 48.26
N LEU A 48 -24.58 -11.04 47.29
CA LEU A 48 -24.55 -10.61 45.90
C LEU A 48 -25.86 -9.92 45.53
N ARG A 49 -25.77 -8.68 45.03
CA ARG A 49 -26.95 -7.94 44.55
C ARG A 49 -27.11 -8.12 43.05
N VAL A 50 -28.25 -8.67 42.63
CA VAL A 50 -28.52 -8.96 41.21
C VAL A 50 -28.59 -7.67 40.39
N ARG A 51 -29.15 -6.60 40.95
CA ARG A 51 -29.21 -5.30 40.25
C ARG A 51 -27.81 -4.75 39.94
N ASN A 52 -26.86 -4.91 40.87
CA ASN A 52 -25.48 -4.48 40.65
C ASN A 52 -24.80 -5.32 39.57
N TYR A 53 -25.01 -6.64 39.56
CA TYR A 53 -24.53 -7.52 38.50
C TYR A 53 -25.06 -7.09 37.12
N ARG A 54 -26.38 -6.89 37.00
CA ARG A 54 -27.03 -6.44 35.75
C ARG A 54 -26.51 -5.07 35.31
N HIS A 55 -26.30 -4.14 36.24
CA HIS A 55 -25.76 -2.83 35.93
C HIS A 55 -24.32 -2.90 35.41
N ARG A 56 -23.46 -3.70 36.06
CA ARG A 56 -22.08 -3.96 35.59
C ARG A 56 -22.05 -4.60 34.22
N ALA A 57 -22.87 -5.62 33.99
CA ALA A 57 -22.95 -6.28 32.69
C ALA A 57 -23.37 -5.32 31.57
N LYS A 58 -24.36 -4.44 31.84
CA LYS A 58 -24.76 -3.38 30.90
C LYS A 58 -23.64 -2.38 30.62
N ILE A 59 -22.93 -1.93 31.66
CA ILE A 59 -21.78 -1.03 31.50
C ILE A 59 -20.69 -1.69 30.65
N ILE A 60 -20.35 -2.95 30.93
CA ILE A 60 -19.33 -3.71 30.19
C ILE A 60 -19.69 -3.80 28.70
N ALA A 61 -20.94 -4.16 28.40
CA ALA A 61 -21.43 -4.24 27.02
C ALA A 61 -21.36 -2.87 26.33
N LEU A 62 -21.82 -1.80 27.00
CA LEU A 62 -21.80 -0.44 26.46
C LEU A 62 -20.37 0.05 26.18
N ILE A 63 -19.44 -0.13 27.12
CA ILE A 63 -18.04 0.28 26.94
C ILE A 63 -17.39 -0.51 25.81
N SER A 64 -17.65 -1.81 25.71
CA SER A 64 -17.10 -2.65 24.64
C SER A 64 -17.61 -2.20 23.28
N ALA A 65 -18.92 -1.96 23.14
CA ALA A 65 -19.50 -1.46 21.90
C ALA A 65 -18.93 -0.10 21.48
N LEU A 66 -18.75 0.83 22.43
CA LEU A 66 -18.13 2.13 22.14
C LEU A 66 -16.67 1.99 21.68
N LEU A 67 -15.91 1.03 22.23
CA LEU A 67 -14.53 0.79 21.85
C LEU A 67 -14.43 0.22 20.43
N PHE A 68 -15.28 -0.76 20.08
CA PHE A 68 -15.30 -1.34 18.75
C PHE A 68 -15.82 -0.34 17.71
N LEU A 69 -16.82 0.47 18.04
CA LEU A 69 -17.26 1.58 17.20
C LEU A 69 -16.12 2.59 16.94
N GLY A 70 -15.36 2.97 17.98
CA GLY A 70 -14.21 3.86 17.82
C GLY A 70 -13.14 3.27 16.90
N LEU A 71 -12.89 1.97 17.03
CA LEU A 71 -11.95 1.24 16.17
C LEU A 71 -12.44 1.21 14.71
N GLU A 72 -13.73 1.00 14.46
CA GLU A 72 -14.30 1.08 13.10
C GLU A 72 -14.18 2.48 12.50
N ILE A 73 -14.45 3.54 13.27
CA ILE A 73 -14.30 4.93 12.82
C ILE A 73 -12.85 5.20 12.41
N ILE A 74 -11.88 4.78 13.23
CA ILE A 74 -10.45 4.94 12.93
C ILE A 74 -10.11 4.19 11.63
N VAL A 75 -10.56 2.95 11.47
CA VAL A 75 -10.31 2.18 10.24
C VAL A 75 -10.93 2.84 9.02
N SER A 76 -12.17 3.29 9.12
CA SER A 76 -12.84 3.97 8.03
C SER A 76 -12.13 5.27 7.63
N PHE A 77 -11.59 6.00 8.60
CA PHE A 77 -10.88 7.25 8.34
C PHE A 77 -9.53 7.03 7.64
N PHE A 78 -8.84 5.93 7.93
CA PHE A 78 -7.52 5.61 7.37
C PHE A 78 -7.55 4.62 6.20
N SER A 79 -8.73 4.30 5.68
CA SER A 79 -8.89 3.42 4.52
C SER A 79 -9.15 4.27 3.27
N ASP A 80 -8.07 4.57 2.53
CA ASP A 80 -8.15 5.44 1.36
C ASP A 80 -8.42 4.63 0.08
N PRO A 81 -9.36 5.06 -0.79
CA PRO A 81 -9.50 4.48 -2.12
C PRO A 81 -8.25 4.79 -2.95
N VAL A 82 -7.76 3.80 -3.67
CA VAL A 82 -6.60 3.94 -4.58
C VAL A 82 -6.90 3.25 -5.90
N GLN A 83 -6.42 3.80 -7.01
CA GLN A 83 -6.47 3.11 -8.29
C GLN A 83 -5.24 2.24 -8.46
N LEU A 84 -5.44 0.97 -8.77
CA LEU A 84 -4.38 0.02 -9.06
C LEU A 84 -4.37 -0.22 -10.57
N GLU A 85 -3.21 0.04 -11.17
CA GLU A 85 -2.95 -0.27 -12.57
C GLU A 85 -2.52 -1.73 -12.68
N LEU A 86 -3.35 -2.57 -13.32
CA LEU A 86 -2.96 -3.92 -13.69
C LEU A 86 -2.24 -3.87 -15.03
N PHE A 87 -1.02 -4.39 -15.05
CA PHE A 87 -0.19 -4.42 -16.24
C PHE A 87 -0.26 -5.78 -16.92
N GLN A 88 -0.60 -5.79 -18.21
CA GLN A 88 -0.45 -6.93 -19.09
C GLN A 88 0.80 -6.73 -19.94
N SER A 89 1.53 -7.83 -20.15
CA SER A 89 2.68 -7.83 -21.05
C SER A 89 2.19 -8.13 -22.46
N GLU A 90 2.35 -7.16 -23.36
CA GLU A 90 1.93 -7.28 -24.76
C GLU A 90 3.12 -7.11 -25.71
N PRO A 91 3.08 -7.73 -26.90
CA PRO A 91 4.06 -7.46 -27.95
C PRO A 91 3.97 -6.00 -28.38
N CYS A 92 5.12 -5.31 -28.40
CA CYS A 92 5.22 -3.87 -28.63
C CYS A 92 6.42 -3.53 -29.51
N VAL A 93 6.38 -2.35 -30.11
CA VAL A 93 7.59 -1.62 -30.50
C VAL A 93 7.91 -0.62 -29.38
N SER A 94 9.15 -0.61 -28.95
CA SER A 94 9.65 0.29 -27.89
C SER A 94 10.73 1.17 -28.47
N VAL A 95 10.57 2.49 -28.29
CA VAL A 95 11.58 3.50 -28.59
C VAL A 95 12.23 3.91 -27.28
N ASP A 96 13.54 3.72 -27.16
CA ASP A 96 14.30 3.92 -25.93
C ASP A 96 15.69 4.52 -26.22
N ASN A 97 16.32 5.12 -25.22
CA ASN A 97 17.64 5.76 -25.35
C ASN A 97 18.81 4.76 -25.33
N VAL A 98 18.69 3.66 -24.58
CA VAL A 98 19.75 2.65 -24.39
C VAL A 98 19.70 1.53 -25.44
N LEU A 99 18.55 1.31 -26.09
CA LEU A 99 18.41 0.22 -27.05
C LEU A 99 19.25 0.49 -28.31
N ARG A 100 20.14 -0.46 -28.66
CA ARG A 100 20.68 -0.54 -30.04
C ARG A 100 19.52 -0.80 -30.99
N LEU A 101 19.44 -0.09 -32.10
CA LEU A 101 18.47 -0.39 -33.16
C LEU A 101 18.57 -1.88 -33.51
N GLN A 102 17.47 -2.61 -33.36
CA GLN A 102 17.37 -4.02 -33.75
C GLN A 102 16.59 -4.11 -35.06
N GLY A 103 17.29 -4.22 -36.18
CA GLY A 103 16.71 -4.31 -37.52
C GLY A 103 17.18 -3.18 -38.45
N PRO A 104 17.02 -3.31 -39.78
CA PRO A 104 17.25 -2.23 -40.73
C PRO A 104 16.46 -0.96 -40.38
N GLN A 105 17.08 0.21 -40.60
CA GLN A 105 16.45 1.50 -40.33
C GLN A 105 15.18 1.66 -41.18
N GLY A 106 14.07 2.10 -40.57
CA GLY A 106 12.76 2.23 -41.24
C GLY A 106 11.90 0.96 -41.25
N GLU A 107 12.32 -0.13 -40.60
CA GLU A 107 11.51 -1.37 -40.52
C GLU A 107 10.27 -1.23 -39.61
N PHE A 108 10.29 -0.31 -38.65
CA PHE A 108 9.19 -0.09 -37.70
C PHE A 108 8.53 1.26 -37.92
N ARG A 109 7.51 1.32 -38.78
CA ARG A 109 6.64 2.52 -38.94
C ARG A 109 6.04 2.97 -37.61
N GLU A 110 5.87 2.04 -36.67
CA GLU A 110 5.32 2.30 -35.36
C GLU A 110 6.28 3.11 -34.47
N ALA A 111 7.60 3.06 -34.73
CA ALA A 111 8.58 3.90 -34.04
C ALA A 111 8.37 5.38 -34.37
N ASP A 112 8.16 5.70 -35.65
CA ASP A 112 7.86 7.08 -36.09
C ASP A 112 6.55 7.58 -35.47
N PHE A 113 5.56 6.69 -35.30
CA PHE A 113 4.29 7.02 -34.64
C PHE A 113 4.47 7.32 -33.15
N ILE A 114 5.29 6.54 -32.43
CA ILE A 114 5.65 6.81 -31.03
C ILE A 114 6.30 8.18 -30.93
N GLU A 115 7.30 8.46 -31.76
CA GLU A 115 8.06 9.70 -31.69
C GLU A 115 7.19 10.92 -31.98
N GLY A 116 6.28 10.84 -32.96
CA GLY A 116 5.32 11.91 -33.22
C GLY A 116 4.37 12.15 -32.04
N LYS A 117 3.91 11.08 -31.37
CA LYS A 117 2.99 11.16 -30.22
C LYS A 117 3.68 11.53 -28.90
N CYS A 118 4.96 11.21 -28.76
CA CYS A 118 5.74 11.38 -27.53
C CYS A 118 6.62 12.62 -27.51
N GLN A 119 6.31 13.60 -28.37
CA GLN A 119 6.92 14.92 -28.37
C GLN A 119 6.05 15.96 -27.68
N THR A 120 6.68 17.00 -27.13
CA THR A 120 5.97 18.15 -26.58
C THR A 120 6.78 19.42 -26.76
N LEU A 121 6.12 20.43 -27.29
CA LEU A 121 6.67 21.77 -27.44
C LEU A 121 6.39 22.59 -26.18
N ARG A 122 7.42 23.21 -25.60
CA ARG A 122 7.26 24.20 -24.51
C ARG A 122 8.12 25.42 -24.83
N GLY A 123 7.45 26.51 -25.23
CA GLY A 123 8.15 27.68 -25.78
C GLY A 123 8.96 27.27 -27.02
N ASN A 124 10.25 27.59 -27.04
CA ASN A 124 11.14 27.27 -28.16
C ASN A 124 11.76 25.87 -28.06
N PHE A 125 11.49 25.10 -27.00
CA PHE A 125 12.14 23.80 -26.81
C PHE A 125 11.22 22.65 -27.26
N ASN A 126 11.79 21.72 -28.04
CA ASN A 126 11.15 20.44 -28.31
C ASN A 126 11.64 19.40 -27.30
N TYR A 127 10.72 18.81 -26.54
CA TYR A 127 10.98 17.73 -25.59
C TYR A 127 10.56 16.40 -26.19
N VAL A 128 11.51 15.50 -26.34
CA VAL A 128 11.28 14.16 -26.90
C VAL A 128 11.26 13.15 -25.76
N ARG A 129 10.21 12.34 -25.69
CA ARG A 129 10.06 11.26 -24.69
C ARG A 129 10.18 9.91 -25.38
N VAL A 130 10.79 8.96 -24.68
CA VAL A 130 10.72 7.54 -25.01
C VAL A 130 9.27 7.04 -24.88
N GLY A 131 8.94 5.96 -25.57
CA GLY A 131 7.60 5.41 -25.52
C GLY A 131 7.48 4.03 -26.14
N ASN A 132 6.32 3.43 -25.94
CA ASN A 132 5.97 2.12 -26.48
C ASN A 132 4.66 2.22 -27.25
N VAL A 133 4.50 1.38 -28.27
CA VAL A 133 3.24 1.18 -28.98
C VAL A 133 2.90 -0.29 -28.96
N SER A 134 1.67 -0.63 -28.54
CA SER A 134 1.22 -2.01 -28.57
C SER A 134 0.95 -2.42 -30.03
N LEU A 135 1.42 -3.61 -30.39
CA LEU A 135 1.13 -4.21 -31.70
C LEU A 135 -0.27 -4.83 -31.76
N SER A 136 -0.96 -4.96 -30.60
CA SER A 136 -2.29 -5.54 -30.49
C SER A 136 -3.38 -4.50 -30.80
N ASP A 137 -3.32 -3.33 -30.14
CA ASP A 137 -4.37 -2.31 -30.19
C ASP A 137 -3.89 -0.94 -30.72
N GLY A 138 -2.58 -0.78 -30.97
CA GLY A 138 -1.98 0.48 -31.43
C GLY A 138 -1.88 1.57 -30.37
N GLN A 139 -2.13 1.27 -29.09
CA GLN A 139 -2.04 2.25 -28.00
C GLN A 139 -0.59 2.69 -27.80
N VAL A 140 -0.37 4.02 -27.80
CA VAL A 140 0.95 4.62 -27.53
C VAL A 140 1.04 5.07 -26.07
N ARG A 141 2.14 4.72 -25.42
CA ARG A 141 2.49 5.16 -24.07
C ARG A 141 3.82 5.87 -24.06
N CYS A 142 3.76 7.16 -23.76
CA CYS A 142 4.93 7.99 -23.59
C CYS A 142 5.40 7.98 -22.14
N SER A 143 6.71 7.97 -21.94
CA SER A 143 7.29 8.18 -20.61
C SER A 143 6.91 9.56 -20.06
N LYS A 144 6.74 9.65 -18.74
CA LYS A 144 6.47 10.93 -18.07
C LYS A 144 7.66 11.89 -18.16
N LYS A 145 8.88 11.37 -18.32
CA LYS A 145 10.13 12.14 -18.43
C LYS A 145 10.60 12.17 -19.88
N ALA A 146 11.08 13.34 -20.32
CA ALA A 146 11.74 13.47 -21.60
C ALA A 146 13.12 12.78 -21.56
N ALA A 147 13.51 12.22 -22.70
CA ALA A 147 14.83 11.65 -22.91
C ALA A 147 15.84 12.77 -23.21
N TYR A 148 15.45 13.68 -24.08
CA TYR A 148 16.25 14.84 -24.42
C TYR A 148 15.37 16.00 -24.85
N PHE A 149 15.98 17.18 -24.93
CA PHE A 149 15.36 18.35 -25.52
C PHE A 149 16.38 19.19 -26.25
N TYR A 150 15.90 20.04 -27.15
CA TYR A 150 16.70 21.01 -27.88
C TYR A 150 15.86 22.23 -28.19
N ASP A 151 16.51 23.38 -28.33
CA ASP A 151 15.89 24.61 -28.79
C ASP A 151 15.71 24.56 -30.30
N ILE A 152 14.50 24.84 -30.77
CA ILE A 152 14.06 24.78 -32.16
C ILE A 152 14.62 25.96 -32.96
N VAL A 153 14.75 27.13 -32.33
CA VAL A 153 15.26 28.34 -32.99
C VAL A 153 16.77 28.21 -33.24
N SER A 154 17.49 27.67 -32.26
CA SER A 154 18.92 27.36 -32.37
C SER A 154 19.19 25.92 -32.82
N ALA A 155 18.19 25.18 -33.32
CA ALA A 155 18.34 23.76 -33.70
C ALA A 155 19.36 23.55 -34.82
N SER A 156 19.53 24.57 -35.69
CA SER A 156 20.52 24.66 -36.75
C SER A 156 21.72 25.55 -36.38
N GLU A 157 21.67 26.28 -35.27
CA GLU A 157 22.79 27.11 -34.82
C GLU A 157 23.85 26.21 -34.20
N THR A 158 24.99 26.15 -34.88
CA THR A 158 26.10 25.32 -34.44
C THR A 158 26.99 26.11 -33.51
N LYS A 159 27.27 25.59 -32.31
CA LYS A 159 28.24 26.19 -31.41
C LYS A 159 29.65 25.75 -31.83
N LYS A 160 30.57 26.70 -31.98
CA LYS A 160 31.99 26.42 -32.24
C LYS A 160 32.66 25.96 -30.95
N LEU A 161 33.22 24.75 -30.97
CA LEU A 161 33.78 24.10 -29.78
C LEU A 161 35.07 23.35 -30.15
N PRO A 162 36.05 23.26 -29.23
CA PRO A 162 37.31 22.58 -29.48
C PRO A 162 37.13 21.07 -29.63
N VAL A 163 37.85 20.48 -30.58
CA VAL A 163 37.74 19.04 -30.94
C VAL A 163 38.64 18.13 -30.09
N SER A 164 39.57 18.69 -29.30
CA SER A 164 40.64 17.95 -28.61
C SER A 164 40.17 16.91 -27.60
N THR A 165 38.97 17.07 -27.03
CA THR A 165 38.38 16.13 -26.05
C THR A 165 37.20 15.34 -26.61
N ALA A 166 36.96 15.41 -27.92
CA ALA A 166 35.82 14.75 -28.54
C ALA A 166 36.13 13.30 -28.95
N GLU A 167 35.18 12.42 -28.66
CA GLU A 167 35.15 11.08 -29.19
C GLU A 167 34.90 11.13 -30.69
N VAL A 168 35.58 10.28 -31.46
CA VAL A 168 35.39 10.20 -32.92
C VAL A 168 35.01 8.79 -33.30
N SER A 169 34.04 8.67 -34.19
CA SER A 169 33.77 7.42 -34.90
C SER A 169 33.92 7.66 -36.39
N CYS A 170 34.50 6.70 -37.09
CA CYS A 170 34.70 6.73 -38.54
C CYS A 170 34.28 5.40 -39.15
N LYS A 171 33.59 5.45 -40.29
CA LYS A 171 33.22 4.27 -41.09
C LYS A 171 33.32 4.63 -42.57
N GLY A 172 34.28 4.02 -43.26
CA GLY A 172 34.64 4.43 -44.61
C GLY A 172 35.15 5.88 -44.62
N GLU A 173 34.62 6.68 -45.55
CA GLU A 173 34.99 8.10 -45.75
C GLU A 173 34.16 9.07 -44.88
N THR A 174 33.48 8.59 -43.85
CA THR A 174 32.62 9.42 -43.00
C THR A 174 33.01 9.29 -41.54
N CYS A 175 33.33 10.43 -40.93
CA CYS A 175 33.67 10.56 -39.53
C CYS A 175 32.78 11.60 -38.83
N VAL A 176 32.50 11.39 -37.55
CA VAL A 176 31.74 12.33 -36.72
C VAL A 176 32.41 12.45 -35.35
N PHE A 177 32.53 13.68 -34.87
CA PHE A 177 32.93 13.97 -33.49
C PHE A 177 31.70 14.08 -32.59
N VAL A 178 31.77 13.49 -31.40
CA VAL A 178 30.77 13.61 -30.34
C VAL A 178 31.47 13.90 -29.04
N PHE A 179 30.90 14.79 -28.23
CA PHE A 179 31.38 14.99 -26.88
C PHE A 179 30.27 15.45 -25.93
N GLU A 180 30.52 15.27 -24.65
CA GLU A 180 29.63 15.66 -23.56
C GLU A 180 30.25 16.83 -22.78
N GLN A 181 29.44 17.83 -22.47
CA GLN A 181 29.80 18.88 -21.54
C GLN A 181 28.60 19.13 -20.61
N GLN A 182 28.78 18.85 -19.32
CA GLN A 182 27.72 18.88 -18.31
C GLN A 182 26.59 17.88 -18.69
N ASN A 183 25.40 18.37 -19.06
CA ASN A 183 24.26 17.56 -19.50
C ASN A 183 23.94 17.76 -20.99
N SER A 184 24.84 18.39 -21.73
CA SER A 184 24.68 18.63 -23.16
C SER A 184 25.61 17.72 -23.95
N THR A 185 25.04 17.02 -24.91
CA THR A 185 25.77 16.27 -25.92
C THR A 185 25.83 17.07 -27.21
N TYR A 186 27.02 17.10 -27.79
CA TYR A 186 27.34 17.84 -28.99
C TYR A 186 27.82 16.85 -30.05
N PHE A 187 27.32 16.93 -31.28
CA PHE A 187 27.83 16.13 -32.39
C PHE A 187 28.07 16.99 -33.64
N SER A 188 29.14 16.70 -34.37
CA SER A 188 29.54 17.43 -35.58
C SER A 188 28.74 16.98 -36.80
N GLY A 189 28.89 17.71 -37.90
CA GLY A 189 28.56 17.19 -39.23
C GLY A 189 29.49 16.03 -39.65
N ALA A 190 29.18 15.41 -40.78
CA ALA A 190 30.05 14.43 -41.44
C ALA A 190 31.36 15.09 -41.92
N LEU A 191 32.47 14.42 -41.65
CA LEU A 191 33.82 14.84 -42.04
C LEU A 191 34.53 13.72 -42.78
N LEU A 192 35.46 14.11 -43.65
CA LEU A 192 36.41 13.18 -44.26
C LEU A 192 37.51 12.79 -43.27
N PRO A 193 38.07 11.57 -43.34
CA PRO A 193 39.15 11.11 -42.47
C PRO A 193 40.37 12.04 -42.44
N ASP A 194 40.75 12.62 -43.59
CA ASP A 194 41.89 13.54 -43.70
C ASP A 194 41.68 14.81 -42.85
N ILE A 195 40.47 15.37 -42.86
CA ILE A 195 40.09 16.53 -42.06
C ILE A 195 40.17 16.19 -40.56
N VAL A 196 39.75 14.99 -40.18
CA VAL A 196 39.85 14.50 -38.79
C VAL A 196 41.31 14.40 -38.35
N ALA A 197 42.20 13.92 -39.22
CA ALA A 197 43.63 13.81 -38.94
C ALA A 197 44.28 15.20 -38.76
N GLU A 198 43.94 16.16 -39.62
CA GLU A 198 44.39 17.54 -39.49
C GLU A 198 43.92 18.18 -38.18
N LEU A 199 42.62 18.05 -37.85
CA LEU A 199 42.05 18.60 -36.61
C LEU A 199 42.67 17.99 -35.34
N ARG A 200 42.97 16.68 -35.34
CA ARG A 200 43.63 16.01 -34.20
C ARG A 200 45.11 16.35 -34.08
N SER A 201 45.78 16.65 -35.19
CA SER A 201 47.18 17.08 -35.20
C SER A 201 47.38 18.51 -34.69
N GLY A 202 46.30 19.29 -34.54
CA GLY A 202 46.35 20.69 -34.11
C GLY A 202 46.87 21.66 -35.19
N ALA A 203 46.85 21.23 -36.46
CA ALA A 203 47.36 22.01 -37.59
C ALA A 203 46.41 23.13 -38.08
N VAL A 204 45.13 23.07 -37.72
CA VAL A 204 44.06 24.00 -38.12
C VAL A 204 43.30 24.46 -36.88
N ASP A 205 42.64 25.63 -36.94
CA ASP A 205 41.72 26.13 -35.90
C ASP A 205 40.88 24.96 -35.36
N THR A 206 41.07 24.66 -34.08
CA THR A 206 40.57 23.43 -33.45
C THR A 206 39.08 23.51 -33.12
N GLU A 207 38.41 24.60 -33.50
CA GLU A 207 37.00 24.84 -33.22
C GLU A 207 36.12 24.49 -34.41
N MET A 208 35.15 23.60 -34.17
CA MET A 208 34.18 23.16 -35.17
C MET A 208 32.75 23.41 -34.71
N ALA A 209 31.86 23.55 -35.67
CA ALA A 209 30.41 23.61 -35.50
C ALA A 209 29.81 22.29 -34.98
N PHE A 210 29.15 22.33 -33.82
CA PHE A 210 28.41 21.19 -33.26
C PHE A 210 26.92 21.48 -33.06
N LEU A 211 26.09 20.45 -33.28
CA LEU A 211 24.68 20.44 -32.91
C LEU A 211 24.55 20.11 -31.42
N LYS A 212 23.94 21.02 -30.66
CA LYS A 212 23.67 20.83 -29.22
C LYS A 212 22.36 20.07 -29.00
N THR A 213 22.38 19.13 -28.06
CA THR A 213 21.19 18.46 -27.52
C THR A 213 21.38 18.25 -26.02
N GLU A 214 20.34 18.53 -25.22
CA GLU A 214 20.40 18.35 -23.76
C GLU A 214 19.78 17.01 -23.39
N LEU A 215 20.57 16.12 -22.78
CA LEU A 215 20.13 14.79 -22.37
C LEU A 215 19.66 14.82 -20.92
N LEU A 216 18.56 14.12 -20.65
CA LEU A 216 17.95 14.01 -19.32
C LEU A 216 18.16 12.61 -18.70
N PHE A 217 19.18 11.91 -19.17
CA PHE A 217 19.62 10.60 -18.70
C PHE A 217 21.14 10.55 -18.68
N ASP A 218 21.69 9.57 -17.95
CA ASP A 218 23.13 9.35 -17.87
C ASP A 218 23.67 8.81 -19.20
N SER A 219 24.57 9.58 -19.83
CA SER A 219 25.06 9.34 -21.17
C SER A 219 26.56 9.04 -21.24
N SER A 220 27.24 8.98 -20.08
CA SER A 220 28.70 8.95 -20.01
C SER A 220 29.33 7.74 -20.74
N GLU A 221 28.66 6.60 -20.77
CA GLU A 221 29.13 5.40 -21.50
C GLU A 221 28.56 5.29 -22.94
N MET A 222 27.69 6.23 -23.33
CA MET A 222 26.94 6.16 -24.59
C MET A 222 27.56 7.00 -25.72
N LEU A 223 28.57 7.83 -25.44
CA LEU A 223 29.21 8.69 -26.45
C LEU A 223 29.74 7.92 -27.68
N PRO A 224 30.44 6.77 -27.53
CA PRO A 224 30.89 6.00 -28.69
C PRO A 224 29.71 5.45 -29.51
N VAL A 225 28.61 5.11 -28.85
CA VAL A 225 27.38 4.62 -29.49
C VAL A 225 26.72 5.76 -30.28
N PHE A 226 26.63 6.95 -29.71
CA PHE A 226 26.10 8.14 -30.40
C PHE A 226 26.96 8.51 -31.61
N ALA A 227 28.29 8.47 -31.48
CA ALA A 227 29.19 8.73 -32.60
C ALA A 227 29.00 7.72 -33.74
N GLY A 228 28.92 6.42 -33.42
CA GLY A 228 28.62 5.39 -34.40
C GLY A 228 27.28 5.59 -35.12
N ARG A 229 26.21 5.88 -34.36
CA ARG A 229 24.88 6.16 -34.92
C ARG A 229 24.86 7.40 -35.81
N ALA A 230 25.59 8.45 -35.44
CA ALA A 230 25.69 9.66 -36.25
C ALA A 230 26.36 9.38 -37.59
N VAL A 231 27.46 8.61 -37.59
CA VAL A 231 28.13 8.17 -38.82
C VAL A 231 27.19 7.35 -39.70
N ASP A 232 26.47 6.38 -39.12
CA ASP A 232 25.50 5.56 -39.86
C ASP A 232 24.37 6.42 -40.47
N ALA A 233 23.87 7.42 -39.74
CA ALA A 233 22.85 8.34 -40.25
C ALA A 233 23.36 9.18 -41.44
N PHE A 234 24.61 9.67 -41.40
CA PHE A 234 25.20 10.42 -42.51
C PHE A 234 25.48 9.56 -43.74
N LEU A 235 25.89 8.30 -43.56
CA LEU A 235 26.04 7.34 -44.67
C LEU A 235 24.70 7.09 -45.39
N GLU A 236 23.59 7.19 -44.66
CA GLU A 236 22.23 7.14 -45.20
C GLU A 236 21.72 8.50 -45.73
N GLN A 237 22.60 9.49 -45.87
CA GLN A 237 22.30 10.84 -46.38
C GLN A 237 21.28 11.63 -45.54
N VAL A 238 21.19 11.34 -44.25
CA VAL A 238 20.36 12.10 -43.31
C VAL A 238 21.06 13.40 -42.96
N ASN A 239 20.50 14.52 -43.41
CA ASN A 239 21.03 15.86 -43.14
C ASN A 239 20.12 16.73 -42.27
N ASP A 240 18.86 16.31 -42.05
CA ASP A 240 17.92 17.06 -41.22
C ASP A 240 18.33 17.00 -39.73
N PRO A 241 18.55 18.13 -39.05
CA PRO A 241 18.98 18.14 -37.65
C PRO A 241 17.98 17.49 -36.68
N PHE A 242 16.70 17.42 -37.02
CA PHE A 242 15.71 16.75 -36.16
C PHE A 242 15.82 15.23 -36.30
N GLU A 243 15.85 14.74 -37.54
CA GLU A 243 16.06 13.32 -37.86
C GLU A 243 17.42 12.79 -37.36
N LEU A 244 18.48 13.61 -37.45
CA LEU A 244 19.79 13.25 -36.90
C LEU A 244 19.73 13.02 -35.39
N ARG A 245 19.13 13.95 -34.63
CA ARG A 245 18.98 13.80 -33.17
C ARG A 245 18.19 12.54 -32.82
N ARG A 246 17.13 12.26 -33.57
CA ARG A 246 16.31 11.06 -33.41
C ARG A 246 17.14 9.79 -33.56
N ARG A 247 17.87 9.64 -34.67
CA ARG A 247 18.68 8.44 -34.96
C ARG A 247 19.88 8.28 -34.03
N VAL A 248 20.46 9.38 -33.57
CA VAL A 248 21.60 9.36 -32.65
C VAL A 248 21.15 8.96 -31.25
N PHE A 249 20.12 9.62 -30.71
CA PHE A 249 19.77 9.49 -29.29
C PHE A 249 18.69 8.45 -28.99
N LEU A 250 17.94 7.99 -29.99
CA LEU A 250 16.90 6.99 -29.81
C LEU A 250 17.20 5.74 -30.65
N GLY A 251 16.80 4.59 -30.12
CA GLY A 251 16.73 3.34 -30.86
C GLY A 251 15.37 2.69 -30.65
N SER A 252 14.98 1.83 -31.59
CA SER A 252 13.74 1.08 -31.54
C SER A 252 13.99 -0.43 -31.58
N ALA A 253 13.14 -1.18 -30.87
CA ALA A 253 13.15 -2.63 -30.89
C ALA A 253 11.75 -3.22 -30.65
N LYS A 254 11.48 -4.39 -31.24
CA LYS A 254 10.32 -5.21 -30.89
C LYS A 254 10.61 -5.98 -29.60
N LYS A 255 9.76 -5.83 -28.59
CA LYS A 255 9.86 -6.55 -27.30
C LYS A 255 8.48 -6.76 -26.71
N ASN A 256 8.40 -7.34 -25.51
CA ASN A 256 7.17 -7.33 -24.74
C ASN A 256 7.21 -6.13 -23.78
N CYS A 257 6.19 -5.27 -23.82
CA CYS A 257 6.08 -4.09 -22.98
C CYS A 257 4.88 -4.21 -22.02
N PRO A 258 4.95 -3.59 -20.84
CA PRO A 258 3.80 -3.48 -19.96
C PRO A 258 2.82 -2.40 -20.46
N PHE A 259 1.56 -2.79 -20.67
CA PHE A 259 0.42 -1.89 -20.88
C PHE A 259 -0.58 -2.08 -19.73
N VAL A 260 -1.30 -1.03 -19.35
CA VAL A 260 -2.37 -1.10 -18.35
C VAL A 260 -3.56 -1.69 -19.08
N GLU A 261 -3.91 -2.91 -18.70
CA GLU A 261 -5.07 -3.63 -19.20
C GLU A 261 -6.33 -3.13 -18.50
N GLU A 262 -6.25 -2.96 -17.19
CA GLU A 262 -7.37 -2.54 -16.37
C GLU A 262 -6.90 -1.62 -15.23
N VAL A 263 -7.69 -0.59 -14.97
CA VAL A 263 -7.57 0.22 -13.74
C VAL A 263 -8.63 -0.29 -12.79
N ILE A 264 -8.21 -1.01 -11.76
CA ILE A 264 -9.12 -1.52 -10.74
C ILE A 264 -9.11 -0.63 -9.51
N ASP A 265 -10.26 -0.50 -8.87
CA ASP A 265 -10.38 0.17 -7.58
C ASP A 265 -9.80 -0.73 -6.48
N GLY A 266 -8.82 -0.20 -5.76
CA GLY A 266 -8.22 -0.80 -4.57
C GLY A 266 -8.41 0.07 -3.33
N THR A 267 -7.90 -0.44 -2.21
CA THR A 267 -7.89 0.27 -0.93
C THR A 267 -6.48 0.27 -0.35
N SER A 268 -5.99 1.43 0.06
CA SER A 268 -4.72 1.59 0.77
C SER A 268 -4.98 1.74 2.25
N VAL A 269 -4.35 0.88 3.06
CA VAL A 269 -4.45 0.91 4.52
C VAL A 269 -3.05 0.99 5.14
N PRO A 270 -2.82 1.80 6.18
CA PRO A 270 -1.56 1.81 6.92
C PRO A 270 -1.26 0.43 7.52
N ARG A 271 -0.02 -0.06 7.33
CA ARG A 271 0.37 -1.39 7.83
C ARG A 271 0.20 -1.53 9.34
N GLN A 272 0.53 -0.46 10.07
CA GLN A 272 0.41 -0.40 11.52
C GLN A 272 -1.04 -0.59 11.99
N LEU A 273 -2.00 0.01 11.27
CA LEU A 273 -3.41 -0.12 11.59
C LEU A 273 -3.86 -1.57 11.39
N LEU A 274 -3.51 -2.19 10.25
CA LEU A 274 -3.83 -3.59 9.97
C LEU A 274 -3.26 -4.54 11.05
N TYR A 275 -2.01 -4.33 11.47
CA TYR A 275 -1.41 -5.13 12.54
C TYR A 275 -2.08 -4.91 13.90
N SER A 276 -2.47 -3.67 14.22
CA SER A 276 -3.19 -3.38 15.47
C SER A 276 -4.57 -4.05 15.52
N LEU A 277 -5.28 -4.09 14.38
CA LEU A 277 -6.57 -4.79 14.25
C LEU A 277 -6.40 -6.29 14.44
N LEU A 278 -5.48 -6.90 13.69
CA LEU A 278 -5.18 -8.33 13.79
C LEU A 278 -4.80 -8.70 15.22
N PHE A 279 -3.96 -7.90 15.87
CA PHE A 279 -3.58 -8.10 17.27
C PHE A 279 -4.79 -8.02 18.20
N ALA A 280 -5.65 -7.00 18.06
CA ALA A 280 -6.86 -6.85 18.87
C ALA A 280 -7.80 -8.06 18.72
N TRP A 281 -8.02 -8.53 17.49
CA TRP A 281 -8.84 -9.71 17.21
C TRP A 281 -8.27 -10.98 17.82
N ILE A 282 -6.96 -11.20 17.69
CA ILE A 282 -6.28 -12.36 18.28
C ILE A 282 -6.37 -12.31 19.80
N VAL A 283 -6.15 -11.14 20.43
CA VAL A 283 -6.26 -10.98 21.88
C VAL A 283 -7.69 -11.26 22.35
N ALA A 284 -8.72 -10.75 21.66
CA ALA A 284 -10.12 -11.02 21.99
C ALA A 284 -10.44 -12.53 21.93
N LEU A 285 -9.97 -13.22 20.88
CA LEU A 285 -10.14 -14.66 20.71
C LEU A 285 -9.42 -15.46 21.80
N LEU A 286 -8.14 -15.16 22.06
CA LEU A 286 -7.36 -15.83 23.11
C LEU A 286 -7.97 -15.60 24.50
N PHE A 287 -8.44 -14.38 24.77
CA PHE A 287 -9.12 -14.05 26.02
C PHE A 287 -10.41 -14.86 26.20
N PHE A 288 -11.20 -15.02 25.13
CA PHE A 288 -12.39 -15.86 25.16
C PHE A 288 -12.07 -17.34 25.39
N VAL A 289 -11.08 -17.90 24.69
CA VAL A 289 -10.65 -19.29 24.90
C VAL A 289 -10.20 -19.52 26.34
N LEU A 290 -9.42 -18.59 26.91
CA LEU A 290 -9.02 -18.64 28.31
C LEU A 290 -10.25 -18.62 29.24
N CYS A 291 -11.23 -17.76 28.95
CA CYS A 291 -12.47 -17.68 29.73
C CYS A 291 -13.30 -18.96 29.64
N LEU A 292 -13.34 -19.65 28.48
CA LEU A 292 -14.01 -20.95 28.36
C LEU A 292 -13.38 -22.01 29.26
N VAL A 293 -12.05 -22.04 29.37
CA VAL A 293 -11.34 -22.95 30.28
C VAL A 293 -11.67 -22.61 31.75
N LEU A 294 -11.68 -21.32 32.09
CA LEU A 294 -11.99 -20.87 33.44
C LEU A 294 -13.47 -21.03 33.82
N ARG A 295 -14.38 -21.01 32.84
CA ARG A 295 -15.84 -21.18 33.04
C ARG A 295 -16.17 -22.48 33.74
N ARG A 296 -15.37 -23.54 33.55
CA ARG A 296 -15.53 -24.83 34.26
C ARG A 296 -15.50 -24.69 35.79
N LYS A 297 -14.96 -23.60 36.34
CA LYS A 297 -14.89 -23.34 37.79
C LYS A 297 -16.10 -22.55 38.34
N VAL A 298 -17.02 -22.13 37.47
CA VAL A 298 -18.23 -21.37 37.84
C VAL A 298 -19.31 -22.37 38.25
N PHE A 299 -19.65 -22.40 39.54
CA PHE A 299 -20.71 -23.28 40.05
C PHE A 299 -22.10 -22.64 39.93
N PHE A 300 -22.19 -21.31 39.96
CA PHE A 300 -23.42 -20.54 39.84
C PHE A 300 -23.25 -19.30 38.95
N ASP A 301 -24.11 -19.15 37.94
CA ASP A 301 -24.11 -18.00 37.05
C ASP A 301 -25.39 -17.18 37.22
N VAL A 302 -25.23 -15.96 37.74
CA VAL A 302 -26.30 -14.98 37.96
C VAL A 302 -26.97 -14.57 36.64
N GLY A 303 -26.29 -14.70 35.51
CA GLY A 303 -26.85 -14.41 34.19
C GLY A 303 -27.71 -15.53 33.61
N ASN A 304 -27.58 -16.77 34.12
CA ASN A 304 -28.19 -17.95 33.51
C ASN A 304 -29.52 -18.32 34.21
N PRO A 305 -30.69 -18.16 33.57
CA PRO A 305 -31.98 -18.46 34.19
C PRO A 305 -32.12 -19.92 34.62
N LEU A 306 -31.39 -20.84 33.98
CA LEU A 306 -31.41 -22.25 34.37
C LEU A 306 -30.73 -22.47 35.75
N HIS A 307 -29.63 -21.75 36.02
CA HIS A 307 -28.97 -21.82 37.33
C HIS A 307 -29.87 -21.23 38.42
N TRP A 308 -30.60 -20.16 38.10
CA TRP A 308 -31.62 -19.61 38.99
C TRP A 308 -32.73 -20.61 39.32
N ALA A 309 -33.20 -21.38 38.35
CA ALA A 309 -34.28 -22.34 38.57
C ALA A 309 -33.83 -23.58 39.37
N ILE A 310 -32.59 -24.05 39.16
CA ILE A 310 -32.11 -25.32 39.72
C ILE A 310 -31.40 -25.16 41.06
N GLN A 311 -30.57 -24.12 41.21
CA GLN A 311 -29.59 -24.04 42.31
C GLN A 311 -30.01 -23.09 43.43
N VAL A 312 -31.07 -22.31 43.24
CA VAL A 312 -31.43 -21.21 44.15
C VAL A 312 -32.73 -21.53 44.87
N GLN A 313 -32.67 -21.57 46.20
CA GLN A 313 -33.81 -21.76 47.08
C GLN A 313 -34.31 -20.43 47.63
N LYS A 314 -35.61 -20.31 47.88
CA LYS A 314 -36.16 -19.16 48.62
C LYS A 314 -35.99 -19.43 50.12
N ARG A 315 -35.46 -18.46 50.85
CA ARG A 315 -35.22 -18.60 52.30
C ARG A 315 -36.50 -18.50 53.13
N VAL A 316 -37.54 -17.86 52.59
CA VAL A 316 -38.86 -17.63 53.21
C VAL A 316 -39.91 -17.58 52.08
N ASP A 317 -41.16 -17.97 52.36
CA ASP A 317 -42.31 -17.92 51.42
C ASP A 317 -42.73 -16.49 51.01
N GLU A 318 -41.98 -15.46 51.40
CA GLU A 318 -42.26 -14.09 51.01
C GLU A 318 -42.01 -13.86 49.50
N ALA A 319 -42.96 -13.18 48.87
CA ALA A 319 -42.80 -12.70 47.51
C ALA A 319 -41.68 -11.65 47.49
N VAL A 320 -40.53 -11.99 46.89
CA VAL A 320 -39.43 -11.05 46.65
C VAL A 320 -39.93 -9.94 45.74
N LYS A 321 -40.29 -8.79 46.32
CA LYS A 321 -40.89 -7.66 45.57
C LYS A 321 -39.81 -6.73 45.02
N HIS A 322 -38.70 -6.52 45.75
CA HIS A 322 -37.64 -5.58 45.34
C HIS A 322 -36.20 -6.11 45.54
N ASP A 323 -35.32 -5.80 44.58
CA ASP A 323 -33.86 -6.08 44.51
C ASP A 323 -33.37 -7.40 45.13
N PRO A 324 -33.42 -8.53 44.39
CA PRO A 324 -33.02 -9.83 44.93
C PRO A 324 -31.54 -9.86 45.32
N VAL A 325 -31.29 -10.40 46.51
CA VAL A 325 -29.95 -10.63 47.05
C VAL A 325 -29.71 -12.14 47.12
N VAL A 326 -28.62 -12.60 46.52
CA VAL A 326 -28.18 -14.00 46.59
C VAL A 326 -27.15 -14.13 47.69
N THR A 327 -27.35 -15.08 48.59
CA THR A 327 -26.41 -15.45 49.66
C THR A 327 -26.06 -16.93 49.55
N CYS A 328 -24.88 -17.30 50.05
CA CYS A 328 -24.43 -18.68 50.07
C CYS A 328 -24.26 -19.14 51.51
N ALA A 329 -24.89 -20.26 51.87
CA ALA A 329 -24.72 -20.92 53.16
C ALA A 329 -24.24 -22.36 52.94
N THR A 330 -23.76 -22.98 54.01
CA THR A 330 -23.32 -24.38 54.00
C THR A 330 -24.38 -25.17 54.77
N GLU A 331 -25.12 -26.04 54.10
CA GLU A 331 -26.10 -26.96 54.68
C GLU A 331 -25.68 -28.38 54.33
N ASP A 332 -25.62 -29.27 55.33
CA ASP A 332 -25.27 -30.68 55.17
C ASP A 332 -24.00 -30.92 54.33
N GLU A 333 -22.94 -30.15 54.61
CA GLU A 333 -21.65 -30.17 53.89
C GLU A 333 -21.71 -29.72 52.41
N ALA A 334 -22.89 -29.33 51.90
CA ALA A 334 -23.10 -28.80 50.56
C ALA A 334 -23.27 -27.26 50.56
N LEU A 335 -22.92 -26.62 49.43
CA LEU A 335 -23.15 -25.19 49.23
C LEU A 335 -24.59 -24.98 48.73
N ALA A 336 -25.42 -24.34 49.55
CA ALA A 336 -26.77 -23.93 49.19
C ALA A 336 -26.81 -22.41 48.90
N LEU A 337 -27.63 -22.02 47.92
CA LEU A 337 -27.82 -20.62 47.52
C LEU A 337 -29.23 -20.17 47.85
N TYR A 338 -29.34 -19.05 48.56
CA TYR A 338 -30.62 -18.47 48.94
C TYR A 338 -30.84 -17.14 48.28
N VAL A 339 -32.09 -16.85 47.95
CA VAL A 339 -32.54 -15.50 47.59
C VAL A 339 -33.36 -14.92 48.72
N SER A 340 -33.02 -13.70 49.11
CA SER A 340 -33.78 -12.89 50.07
C SER A 340 -33.92 -11.45 49.58
N GLU A 341 -34.93 -10.76 50.10
CA GLU A 341 -35.09 -9.32 49.93
C GLU A 341 -34.13 -8.57 50.88
N ARG A 342 -33.70 -7.37 50.49
CA ARG A 342 -32.80 -6.55 51.29
C ARG A 342 -33.56 -5.96 52.48
N GLY A 343 -33.62 -6.67 53.60
CA GLY A 343 -34.33 -6.19 54.80
C GLY A 343 -34.15 -7.03 56.05
N ASN A 344 -34.15 -8.35 55.96
CA ASN A 344 -34.03 -9.19 57.15
C ASN A 344 -32.55 -9.46 57.44
N LYS A 345 -31.94 -8.57 58.22
CA LYS A 345 -30.85 -9.00 59.10
C LYS A 345 -31.39 -10.18 59.90
N ALA A 346 -30.66 -11.29 59.88
CA ALA A 346 -30.78 -12.31 60.89
C ALA A 346 -30.32 -11.71 62.23
N GLU A 347 -31.21 -11.01 62.90
CA GLU A 347 -31.24 -10.86 64.36
C GLU A 347 -32.29 -11.86 64.86
N GLU A 348 -31.97 -13.14 64.76
CA GLU A 348 -32.55 -14.20 65.57
C GLU A 348 -31.37 -15.06 66.01
N GLU A 349 -30.54 -14.47 66.87
CA GLU A 349 -29.88 -15.26 67.91
C GLU A 349 -31.00 -15.79 68.80
N VAL A 350 -31.29 -17.08 68.65
CA VAL A 350 -32.15 -17.83 69.56
C VAL A 350 -31.42 -17.89 70.91
N GLU A 351 -31.65 -16.89 71.76
CA GLU A 351 -31.54 -17.02 73.22
C GLU A 351 -32.62 -18.03 73.65
N GLY A 352 -32.25 -19.32 73.62
CA GLY A 352 -32.99 -20.36 74.33
C GLY A 352 -32.49 -20.42 75.77
N GLU A 353 -33.07 -19.60 76.65
CA GLU A 353 -33.01 -19.83 78.10
C GLU A 353 -33.50 -21.25 78.41
N ILE A 354 -32.66 -22.03 79.11
CA ILE A 354 -33.09 -23.26 79.78
C ILE A 354 -33.61 -22.85 81.16
N PRO A 355 -34.90 -22.98 81.48
CA PRO A 355 -35.37 -22.81 82.84
C PRO A 355 -35.12 -24.11 83.61
N THR A 356 -34.13 -24.11 84.49
CA THR A 356 -34.03 -25.11 85.57
C THR A 356 -34.91 -24.65 86.73
N ALA A 357 -35.91 -25.47 87.07
CA ALA A 357 -36.65 -25.43 88.33
C ALA A 357 -36.09 -26.46 89.30
#